data_AF-A0A6A1VR86-F1
#
_entry.id   AF-A0A6A1VR86-F1
#
_cell.length_a   1.000
_cell.length_b   1.000
_cell.length_c   1.000
_cell.angle_alpha   90.00
_cell.angle_beta   90.00
_cell.angle_gamma   90.00
#
_symmetry.space_group_name_H-M   'P 1'
#
loop_
_entity.id
_entity.type
_entity.pdbx_description
1 polymer ?
#
loop_
_entity_poly.entity_id
_entity_poly.type
_entity_poly.pdbx_seq_one_letter_code
_entity_poly.pdbx_strand_id
1 'polypeptide(L)'
;MQFAVENSKEKSVKQREIELWISRNKLPDTMKMEVKENTQSILLEENQDVDTEKLLHHLSINLQQEIKQHLCLPLLKKVPNLERQSDTLLQLICNYLKPVSYNEDSYIVRQGEPLDRLLLFTQGIAWKFTTTIRRGTVSSSQGESIENGHFIGEALLVWGYNSSSLSNLPTSPHTVKTHTKVEAFALMAKDLKDLKTLVSGAALAII
;
A
#
# COMPACT_ATOMS: atom_id res chain seq x y z
N MET A 1 -22.44 -36.00 -8.58
CA MET A 1 -23.25 -35.04 -7.78
C MET A 1 -22.40 -34.29 -6.76
N GLN A 2 -21.61 -34.95 -5.91
CA GLN A 2 -20.73 -34.30 -4.91
C GLN A 2 -19.79 -33.23 -5.52
N PHE A 3 -19.05 -33.57 -6.58
CA PHE A 3 -18.10 -32.68 -7.26
C PHE A 3 -18.72 -31.40 -7.85
N ALA A 4 -19.93 -31.48 -8.43
CA ALA A 4 -20.61 -30.31 -8.98
C ALA A 4 -21.10 -29.33 -7.88
N VAL A 5 -21.40 -29.86 -6.69
CA VAL A 5 -21.82 -29.06 -5.53
C VAL A 5 -20.61 -28.37 -4.88
N GLU A 6 -19.45 -29.04 -4.83
CA GLU A 6 -18.18 -28.48 -4.35
C GLU A 6 -17.76 -27.26 -5.20
N ASN A 7 -17.76 -27.42 -6.54
CA ASN A 7 -17.42 -26.36 -7.48
C ASN A 7 -18.37 -25.16 -7.42
N SER A 8 -19.68 -25.41 -7.21
CA SER A 8 -20.66 -24.33 -7.05
C SER A 8 -20.44 -23.52 -5.77
N LYS A 9 -19.96 -24.15 -4.69
CA LYS A 9 -19.69 -23.47 -3.42
C LYS A 9 -18.40 -22.65 -3.50
N GLU A 10 -17.34 -23.19 -4.08
CA GLU A 10 -16.07 -22.48 -4.25
C GLU A 10 -16.24 -21.19 -5.06
N LYS A 11 -16.95 -21.27 -6.19
CA LYS A 11 -17.28 -20.10 -7.02
C LYS A 11 -18.09 -19.05 -6.25
N SER A 12 -19.02 -19.47 -5.40
CA SER A 12 -19.80 -18.58 -4.53
C SER A 12 -18.94 -17.87 -3.49
N VAL A 13 -17.90 -18.51 -2.96
CA VAL A 13 -16.98 -17.90 -1.98
C VAL A 13 -16.12 -16.84 -2.67
N LYS A 14 -15.48 -17.19 -3.80
CA LYS A 14 -14.65 -16.26 -4.59
C LYS A 14 -15.41 -15.01 -5.01
N GLN A 15 -16.65 -15.18 -5.49
CA GLN A 15 -17.52 -14.05 -5.84
C GLN A 15 -17.77 -13.12 -4.65
N ARG A 16 -18.02 -13.69 -3.47
CA ARG A 16 -18.26 -12.91 -2.24
C ARG A 16 -17.00 -12.17 -1.79
N GLU A 17 -15.83 -12.78 -1.91
CA GLU A 17 -14.55 -12.15 -1.57
C GLU A 17 -14.26 -10.94 -2.47
N ILE A 18 -14.51 -11.07 -3.78
CA ILE A 18 -14.40 -9.96 -4.74
C ILE A 18 -15.38 -8.84 -4.39
N GLU A 19 -16.64 -9.17 -4.08
CA GLU A 19 -17.65 -8.18 -3.69
C GLU A 19 -17.30 -7.46 -2.39
N LEU A 20 -16.81 -8.19 -1.39
CA LEU A 20 -16.30 -7.61 -0.15
C LEU A 20 -15.09 -6.70 -0.41
N TRP A 21 -14.19 -7.11 -1.29
CA TRP A 21 -13.03 -6.31 -1.68
C TRP A 21 -13.43 -5.01 -2.39
N ILE A 22 -14.39 -5.08 -3.31
CA ILE A 22 -14.95 -3.90 -3.99
C ILE A 22 -15.59 -2.95 -2.96
N SER A 23 -16.38 -3.50 -2.04
CA SER A 23 -17.13 -2.73 -1.04
C SER A 23 -16.18 -2.02 -0.05
N ARG A 24 -15.21 -2.74 0.51
CA ARG A 24 -14.26 -2.17 1.49
C ARG A 24 -13.35 -1.10 0.90
N ASN A 25 -13.06 -1.18 -0.40
CA ASN A 25 -12.29 -0.19 -1.16
C ASN A 25 -13.14 0.95 -1.74
N LYS A 26 -14.47 0.90 -1.55
CA LYS A 26 -15.42 1.93 -2.00
C LYS A 26 -15.24 2.30 -3.48
N LEU A 27 -15.05 1.29 -4.33
CA LEU A 27 -14.85 1.54 -5.76
C LEU A 27 -16.11 2.14 -6.39
N PRO A 28 -16.00 3.03 -7.39
CA PRO A 28 -17.15 3.54 -8.14
C PRO A 28 -17.74 2.46 -9.05
N ASP A 29 -19.03 2.56 -9.39
CA ASP A 29 -19.77 1.51 -10.10
C ASP A 29 -19.15 1.12 -11.44
N THR A 30 -18.52 2.06 -12.15
CA THR A 30 -17.76 1.80 -13.38
C THR A 30 -16.65 0.78 -13.15
N MET A 31 -15.78 1.02 -12.16
CA MET A 31 -14.72 0.08 -11.78
C MET A 31 -15.28 -1.24 -11.22
N LYS A 32 -16.43 -1.22 -10.52
CA LYS A 32 -17.06 -2.46 -10.03
C LYS A 32 -17.44 -3.38 -11.19
N MET A 33 -18.00 -2.82 -12.27
CA MET A 33 -18.37 -3.60 -13.45
C MET A 33 -17.14 -4.19 -14.12
N GLU A 34 -16.09 -3.40 -14.33
CA GLU A 34 -14.86 -3.89 -14.95
C GLU A 34 -14.15 -4.94 -14.07
N VAL A 35 -14.10 -4.77 -12.75
CA VAL A 35 -13.54 -5.78 -11.84
C VAL A 35 -14.31 -7.10 -11.98
N LYS A 36 -15.65 -7.04 -12.02
CA LYS A 36 -16.48 -8.24 -12.21
C LYS A 36 -16.21 -8.92 -13.55
N GLU A 37 -16.02 -8.16 -14.63
CA GLU A 37 -15.67 -8.71 -15.96
C GLU A 37 -14.28 -9.35 -15.99
N ASN A 38 -13.28 -8.67 -15.43
CA ASN A 38 -11.88 -9.15 -15.40
C ASN A 38 -11.72 -10.41 -14.54
N THR A 39 -12.57 -10.58 -13.53
CA THR A 39 -12.49 -11.71 -12.59
C THR A 39 -13.37 -12.91 -13.01
N GLN A 40 -14.12 -12.82 -14.11
CA GLN A 40 -14.97 -13.93 -14.58
C GLN A 40 -14.16 -15.20 -14.87
N SER A 41 -12.94 -15.08 -15.41
CA SER A 41 -12.05 -16.22 -15.67
C SER A 41 -11.59 -16.90 -14.37
N ILE A 42 -11.21 -16.14 -13.35
CA ILE A 42 -10.81 -16.65 -12.03
C ILE A 42 -11.95 -17.44 -11.36
N LEU A 43 -13.20 -16.98 -11.54
CA LEU A 43 -14.39 -17.65 -11.04
C LEU A 43 -14.69 -18.98 -11.77
N LEU A 44 -14.01 -19.25 -12.88
CA LEU A 44 -14.11 -20.47 -13.68
C LEU A 44 -12.89 -21.38 -13.52
N GLU A 45 -11.76 -20.87 -13.03
CA GLU A 45 -10.55 -21.65 -12.78
C GLU A 45 -10.62 -22.39 -11.42
N GLU A 46 -10.52 -23.72 -11.49
CA GLU A 46 -10.43 -24.59 -10.31
C GLU A 46 -9.04 -24.43 -9.65
N ASN A 47 -9.00 -24.31 -8.32
CA ASN A 47 -7.79 -24.20 -7.48
C ASN A 47 -7.04 -22.84 -7.47
N GLN A 48 -7.57 -21.79 -8.09
CA GLN A 48 -6.97 -20.46 -7.97
C GLN A 48 -7.48 -19.77 -6.69
N ASP A 49 -6.60 -19.59 -5.71
CA ASP A 49 -6.90 -18.88 -4.46
C ASP A 49 -7.10 -17.38 -4.76
N VAL A 50 -8.23 -16.82 -4.33
CA VAL A 50 -8.52 -15.39 -4.47
C VAL A 50 -7.97 -14.68 -3.24
N ASP A 51 -6.65 -14.63 -3.18
CA ASP A 51 -6.00 -13.71 -2.25
C ASP A 51 -6.28 -12.29 -2.73
N THR A 52 -6.86 -11.46 -1.87
CA THR A 52 -7.17 -10.06 -2.19
C THR A 52 -5.94 -9.26 -2.61
N GLU A 53 -4.75 -9.72 -2.20
CA GLU A 53 -3.45 -9.20 -2.61
C GLU A 53 -3.15 -9.47 -4.08
N LYS A 54 -3.62 -10.62 -4.59
CA LYS A 54 -3.46 -11.04 -5.98
C LYS A 54 -4.59 -10.57 -6.87
N LEU A 55 -5.74 -10.15 -6.30
CA LEU A 55 -6.88 -9.68 -7.09
C LEU A 55 -6.46 -8.60 -8.09
N LEU A 56 -5.65 -7.63 -7.66
CA LEU A 56 -5.11 -6.58 -8.55
C LEU A 56 -4.32 -7.16 -9.72
N HIS A 57 -3.54 -8.23 -9.52
CA HIS A 57 -2.76 -8.87 -10.58
C HIS A 57 -3.60 -9.53 -11.67
N HIS A 58 -4.87 -9.82 -11.40
CA HIS A 58 -5.79 -10.38 -12.38
C HIS A 58 -6.57 -9.32 -13.17
N LEU A 59 -6.44 -8.05 -12.81
CA LEU A 59 -7.11 -6.96 -13.51
C LEU A 59 -6.26 -6.47 -14.69
N SER A 60 -6.90 -5.89 -15.70
CA SER A 60 -6.20 -5.17 -16.77
C SER A 60 -5.29 -4.09 -16.19
N ILE A 61 -4.18 -3.79 -16.88
CA ILE A 61 -3.20 -2.80 -16.42
C ILE A 61 -3.86 -1.42 -16.22
N ASN A 62 -4.79 -1.05 -17.08
CA ASN A 62 -5.53 0.21 -16.98
C ASN A 62 -6.40 0.22 -15.72
N LEU A 63 -7.17 -0.83 -15.47
CA LEU A 63 -8.03 -0.92 -14.30
C LEU A 63 -7.21 -0.96 -12.99
N GLN A 64 -6.07 -1.64 -12.98
CA GLN A 64 -5.12 -1.57 -11.86
C GLN A 64 -4.69 -0.12 -11.58
N GLN A 65 -4.37 0.64 -12.63
CA GLN A 65 -3.94 2.02 -12.50
C GLN A 65 -5.07 2.93 -12.00
N GLU A 66 -6.28 2.77 -12.51
CA GLU A 66 -7.46 3.51 -12.06
C GLU A 66 -7.78 3.25 -10.58
N ILE A 67 -7.75 1.98 -10.16
CA ILE A 67 -7.96 1.61 -8.76
C ILE A 67 -6.84 2.18 -7.87
N LYS A 68 -5.57 2.07 -8.30
CA LYS A 68 -4.45 2.69 -7.57
C LYS A 68 -4.66 4.18 -7.39
N GLN A 69 -5.06 4.89 -8.45
CA GLN A 69 -5.33 6.32 -8.37
C GLN A 69 -6.50 6.64 -7.43
N HIS A 70 -7.60 5.89 -7.53
CA HIS A 70 -8.76 6.05 -6.65
C HIS A 70 -8.40 5.89 -5.17
N LEU A 71 -7.60 4.88 -4.84
CA LEU A 71 -7.22 4.57 -3.47
C LEU A 71 -6.11 5.46 -2.93
N CYS A 72 -5.11 5.78 -3.75
CA CYS A 72 -3.86 6.38 -3.26
C CYS A 72 -3.81 7.90 -3.44
N LEU A 73 -4.46 8.47 -4.45
CA LEU A 73 -4.42 9.92 -4.69
C LEU A 73 -4.92 10.73 -3.48
N PRO A 74 -6.04 10.35 -2.81
CA PRO A 74 -6.48 11.04 -1.60
C PRO A 74 -5.50 10.89 -0.43
N LEU A 75 -4.75 9.79 -0.36
CA LEU A 75 -3.75 9.55 0.69
C LEU A 75 -2.47 10.36 0.45
N LEU A 76 -2.00 10.42 -0.79
CA LEU A 76 -0.85 11.24 -1.17
C LEU A 76 -1.09 12.72 -0.85
N LYS A 77 -2.31 13.23 -1.08
CA LYS A 77 -2.69 14.60 -0.71
C LYS A 77 -2.64 14.88 0.79
N LYS A 78 -2.69 13.86 1.64
CA LYS A 78 -2.53 14.01 3.10
C LYS A 78 -1.07 13.97 3.57
N VAL A 79 -0.13 13.57 2.71
CA VAL A 79 1.29 13.55 3.04
C VAL A 79 1.81 14.99 2.93
N PRO A 80 2.30 15.62 4.01
CA PRO A 80 2.71 17.03 4.02
C PRO A 80 3.66 17.42 2.88
N ASN A 81 4.67 16.58 2.59
CA ASN A 81 5.61 16.84 1.49
C ASN A 81 4.98 16.76 0.07
N LEU A 82 3.78 16.20 -0.06
CA LEU A 82 3.07 16.01 -1.33
C LEU A 82 1.77 16.83 -1.44
N GLU A 83 1.28 17.42 -0.35
CA GLU A 83 -0.02 18.10 -0.27
C GLU A 83 -0.20 19.19 -1.35
N ARG A 84 0.87 19.94 -1.65
CA ARG A 84 0.85 21.07 -2.61
C ARG A 84 1.27 20.71 -4.02
N GLN A 85 1.53 19.42 -4.28
CA GLN A 85 1.98 18.98 -5.60
C GLN A 85 0.80 18.92 -6.59
N SER A 86 1.11 19.06 -7.87
CA SER A 86 0.10 19.00 -8.93
C SER A 86 -0.53 17.60 -9.02
N ASP A 87 -1.82 17.55 -9.38
CA ASP A 87 -2.51 16.27 -9.58
C ASP A 87 -1.80 15.39 -10.62
N THR A 88 -1.19 15.98 -11.65
CA THR A 88 -0.36 15.25 -12.63
C THR A 88 0.83 14.55 -11.98
N LEU A 89 1.54 15.20 -11.06
CA LEU A 89 2.67 14.59 -10.36
C LEU A 89 2.21 13.49 -9.40
N LEU A 90 1.12 13.73 -8.66
CA LEU A 90 0.55 12.74 -7.76
C LEU A 90 0.05 11.50 -8.53
N GLN A 91 -0.57 11.69 -9.69
CA GLN A 91 -0.95 10.59 -10.59
C GLN A 91 0.27 9.82 -11.12
N LEU A 92 1.35 10.52 -11.45
CA LEU A 92 2.60 9.87 -11.83
C LEU A 92 3.15 9.03 -10.67
N ILE A 93 3.18 9.55 -9.44
CA ILE A 93 3.58 8.80 -8.25
C ILE A 93 2.70 7.55 -8.07
N CYS A 94 1.38 7.66 -8.26
CA CYS A 94 0.47 6.50 -8.20
C CYS A 94 0.86 5.35 -9.15
N ASN A 95 1.51 5.67 -10.28
CA ASN A 95 1.96 4.64 -11.22
C ASN A 95 3.12 3.80 -10.65
N TYR A 96 3.95 4.38 -9.78
CA TYR A 96 5.07 3.73 -9.12
C TYR A 96 4.70 3.00 -7.83
N LEU A 97 3.50 3.24 -7.29
CA LEU A 97 3.02 2.54 -6.11
C LEU A 97 2.78 1.06 -6.39
N LYS A 98 3.29 0.22 -5.48
CA LYS A 98 3.14 -1.24 -5.52
C LYS A 98 2.25 -1.70 -4.37
N PRO A 99 1.24 -2.54 -4.62
CA PRO A 99 0.47 -3.14 -3.55
C PRO A 99 1.40 -4.00 -2.69
N VAL A 100 1.25 -3.90 -1.38
CA VAL A 100 1.96 -4.72 -0.39
C VAL A 100 1.00 -5.14 0.71
N SER A 101 1.32 -6.24 1.34
CA SER A 101 0.58 -6.81 2.45
C SER A 101 1.51 -7.18 3.59
N TYR A 102 0.96 -7.13 4.78
CA TYR A 102 1.64 -7.59 5.98
C TYR A 102 0.66 -8.43 6.77
N ASN A 103 1.10 -9.63 7.17
CA ASN A 103 0.31 -10.49 8.04
C ASN A 103 0.09 -9.82 9.39
N GLU A 104 -0.89 -10.32 10.14
CA GLU A 104 -1.06 -9.97 11.55
C GLU A 104 0.23 -10.24 12.34
N ASP A 105 0.45 -9.45 13.40
CA ASP A 105 1.58 -9.56 14.31
C ASP A 105 2.99 -9.47 13.68
N SER A 106 3.09 -8.88 12.50
CA SER A 106 4.33 -8.74 11.74
C SER A 106 4.94 -7.35 11.91
N TYR A 107 6.28 -7.29 11.97
CA TYR A 107 6.98 -6.00 11.98
C TYR A 107 7.08 -5.46 10.55
N ILE A 108 6.55 -4.26 10.34
CA ILE A 108 6.73 -3.52 9.09
C ILE A 108 8.13 -2.91 9.07
N VAL A 109 8.52 -2.27 10.18
CA VAL A 109 9.86 -1.68 10.39
C VAL A 109 10.11 -1.55 11.88
N ARG A 110 11.34 -1.74 12.33
CA ARG A 110 11.76 -1.49 13.72
C ARG A 110 12.46 -0.14 13.84
N GLN A 111 12.42 0.42 15.03
CA GLN A 111 13.18 1.62 15.35
C GLN A 111 14.68 1.40 15.06
N GLY A 112 15.29 2.33 14.34
CA GLY A 112 16.68 2.27 13.89
C GLY A 112 16.91 1.54 12.56
N GLU A 113 15.93 0.80 12.04
CA GLU A 113 16.04 0.16 10.73
C GLU A 113 15.91 1.19 9.59
N PRO A 114 16.54 0.96 8.43
CA PRO A 114 16.38 1.81 7.26
C PRO A 114 14.92 1.89 6.77
N LEU A 115 14.44 3.09 6.50
CA LEU A 115 13.17 3.34 5.83
C LEU A 115 13.42 3.38 4.32
N ASP A 116 13.14 2.27 3.65
CA ASP A 116 13.32 2.11 2.19
C ASP A 116 12.01 2.26 1.40
N ARG A 117 10.91 2.61 2.08
CA ARG A 117 9.58 2.80 1.46
C ARG A 117 8.72 3.80 2.22
N LEU A 118 7.90 4.55 1.49
CA LEU A 118 6.71 5.24 1.98
C LEU A 118 5.52 4.28 1.83
N LEU A 119 4.77 4.05 2.91
CA LEU A 119 3.58 3.19 2.89
C LEU A 119 2.31 4.02 3.09
N LEU A 120 1.32 3.78 2.25
CA LEU A 120 -0.03 4.36 2.34
C LEU A 120 -1.00 3.25 2.76
N PHE A 121 -1.59 3.37 3.95
CA PHE A 121 -2.45 2.32 4.52
C PHE A 121 -3.85 2.43 3.93
N THR A 122 -4.34 1.32 3.37
CA THR A 122 -5.70 1.22 2.81
C THR A 122 -6.59 0.29 3.61
N GLN A 123 -6.02 -0.71 4.32
CA GLN A 123 -6.76 -1.60 5.20
C GLN A 123 -5.91 -2.03 6.41
N GLY A 124 -6.60 -2.44 7.48
CA GLY A 124 -5.98 -2.98 8.69
C GLY A 124 -5.49 -1.92 9.68
N ILE A 125 -4.89 -2.43 10.76
CA ILE A 125 -4.42 -1.64 11.90
C ILE A 125 -2.98 -2.06 12.22
N ALA A 126 -2.12 -1.08 12.49
CA ALA A 126 -0.78 -1.28 13.01
C ALA A 126 -0.52 -0.38 14.23
N TRP A 127 0.34 -0.84 15.13
CA TRP A 127 0.82 -0.06 16.28
C TRP A 127 2.16 0.56 15.97
N LYS A 128 2.27 1.87 16.21
CA LYS A 128 3.52 2.63 16.17
C LYS A 128 3.94 2.99 17.59
N PHE A 129 5.16 2.62 17.96
CA PHE A 129 5.71 2.88 19.29
C PHE A 129 7.23 2.96 19.27
N THR A 130 7.79 3.60 20.30
CA THR A 130 9.24 3.73 20.49
C THR A 130 9.66 2.89 21.68
N THR A 131 10.77 2.18 21.57
CA THR A 131 11.36 1.45 22.71
C THR A 131 12.66 2.13 23.09
N THR A 132 12.81 2.46 24.37
CA THR A 132 14.03 3.05 24.90
C THR A 132 14.63 2.17 25.98
N ILE A 133 15.94 1.99 25.92
CA ILE A 133 16.71 1.28 26.93
C ILE A 133 17.50 2.33 27.69
N ARG A 134 17.19 2.52 28.98
CA ARG A 134 17.90 3.44 29.86
C ARG A 134 18.38 2.69 31.09
N ARG A 135 19.70 2.65 31.31
CA ARG A 135 20.35 1.99 32.46
C ARG A 135 19.89 0.54 32.67
N GLY A 136 19.75 -0.21 31.57
CA GLY A 136 19.31 -1.62 31.59
C GLY A 136 17.80 -1.81 31.70
N THR A 137 17.00 -0.77 31.94
CA THR A 137 15.54 -0.84 31.92
C THR A 137 15.02 -0.59 30.51
N VAL A 138 14.22 -1.53 30.00
CA VAL A 138 13.47 -1.38 28.75
C VAL A 138 12.12 -0.74 29.06
N SER A 139 11.79 0.34 28.36
CA SER A 139 10.48 0.99 28.44
C SER A 139 9.97 1.33 27.05
N SER A 140 8.66 1.21 26.84
CA SER A 140 8.00 1.53 25.58
C SER A 140 7.09 2.73 25.76
N SER A 141 7.00 3.57 24.71
CA SER A 141 6.00 4.64 24.66
C SER A 141 4.59 4.04 24.61
N GLN A 142 3.58 4.89 24.85
CA GLN A 142 2.23 4.55 24.45
C GLN A 142 2.19 4.28 22.94
N GLY A 143 1.49 3.22 22.54
CA GLY A 143 1.29 2.87 21.14
C GLY A 143 0.26 3.80 20.49
N GLU A 144 0.60 4.31 19.31
CA GLU A 144 -0.29 5.06 18.43
C GLU A 144 -0.84 4.10 17.36
N SER A 145 -2.17 4.13 17.13
CA SER A 145 -2.82 3.33 16.08
C SER A 145 -2.57 3.97 14.72
N ILE A 146 -2.17 3.16 13.74
CA ILE A 146 -2.08 3.51 12.32
C ILE A 146 -3.15 2.69 11.60
N GLU A 147 -4.08 3.39 10.98
CA GLU A 147 -5.27 2.80 10.34
C GLU A 147 -5.37 3.21 8.88
N ASN A 148 -6.36 2.68 8.17
CA ASN A 148 -6.72 3.14 6.83
C ASN A 148 -6.78 4.67 6.76
N GLY A 149 -6.09 5.26 5.78
CA GLY A 149 -6.01 6.71 5.65
C GLY A 149 -4.70 7.33 6.12
N HIS A 150 -3.87 6.58 6.85
CA HIS A 150 -2.58 7.02 7.38
C HIS A 150 -1.41 6.55 6.50
N PHE A 151 -0.21 7.04 6.82
CA PHE A 151 1.02 6.69 6.11
C PHE A 151 2.22 6.63 7.06
N ILE A 152 3.28 5.94 6.64
CA ILE A 152 4.60 5.96 7.31
C ILE A 152 5.72 6.09 6.30
N GLY A 153 6.91 6.50 6.76
CA GLY A 153 8.10 6.59 5.90
C GLY A 153 8.21 7.89 5.12
N GLU A 154 7.49 8.95 5.55
CA GLU A 154 7.54 10.28 4.91
C GLU A 154 8.97 10.84 4.79
N ALA A 155 9.84 10.54 5.76
CA ALA A 155 11.26 10.93 5.71
C ALA A 155 11.97 10.47 4.42
N LEU A 156 11.46 9.44 3.74
CA LEU A 156 11.98 8.98 2.45
C LEU A 156 11.81 10.03 1.35
N LEU A 157 10.75 10.83 1.37
CA LEU A 157 10.52 11.88 0.37
C LEU A 157 11.60 12.97 0.46
N VAL A 158 11.90 13.42 1.68
CA VAL A 158 12.97 14.38 1.97
C VAL A 158 14.35 13.81 1.58
N TRP A 159 14.57 12.52 1.81
CA TRP A 159 15.78 11.83 1.38
C TRP A 159 15.89 11.76 -0.15
N GLY A 160 14.80 11.45 -0.87
CA GLY A 160 14.80 11.35 -2.34
C GLY A 160 15.16 12.66 -3.03
N TYR A 161 14.79 13.79 -2.42
CA TYR A 161 15.20 15.12 -2.84
C TYR A 161 16.72 15.31 -2.72
N ASN A 162 17.29 15.02 -1.55
CA ASN A 162 18.68 15.35 -1.23
C ASN A 162 19.72 14.32 -1.69
N SER A 163 19.33 13.05 -1.83
CA SER A 163 20.29 11.96 -2.00
C SER A 163 20.53 11.56 -3.45
N SER A 164 21.78 11.21 -3.75
CA SER A 164 22.23 10.58 -4.99
C SER A 164 22.48 9.07 -4.83
N SER A 165 22.60 8.53 -3.61
CA SER A 165 22.93 7.11 -3.33
C SER A 165 21.84 6.39 -2.54
N LEU A 166 21.69 5.07 -2.70
CA LEU A 166 20.78 4.24 -1.88
C LEU A 166 21.40 3.85 -0.52
N SER A 167 22.67 4.19 -0.30
CA SER A 167 23.44 3.79 0.88
C SER A 167 23.16 4.61 2.15
N ASN A 168 22.37 5.68 2.07
CA ASN A 168 22.15 6.65 3.16
C ASN A 168 20.65 6.86 3.45
N LEU A 169 19.86 5.79 3.38
CA LEU A 169 18.43 5.86 3.70
C LEU A 169 18.19 6.42 5.11
N PRO A 170 17.10 7.18 5.32
CA PRO A 170 16.71 7.62 6.64
C PRO A 170 16.39 6.40 7.52
N THR A 171 16.61 6.51 8.83
CA THR A 171 16.26 5.44 9.77
C THR A 171 14.90 5.70 10.41
N SER A 172 14.19 4.63 10.75
CA SER A 172 12.88 4.74 11.39
C SER A 172 13.04 5.21 12.84
N PRO A 173 12.37 6.30 13.26
CA PRO A 173 12.37 6.71 14.67
C PRO A 173 11.48 5.84 15.55
N HIS A 174 10.61 5.01 14.95
CA HIS A 174 9.62 4.19 15.65
C HIS A 174 9.67 2.75 15.15
N THR A 175 9.15 1.85 15.97
CA THR A 175 8.77 0.51 15.55
C THR A 175 7.31 0.53 15.12
N VAL A 176 7.01 -0.12 13.99
CA VAL A 176 5.66 -0.32 13.48
C VAL A 176 5.40 -1.81 13.35
N LYS A 177 4.43 -2.31 14.11
CA LYS A 177 4.02 -3.72 14.12
C LYS A 177 2.53 -3.81 13.80
N THR A 178 2.14 -4.69 12.88
CA THR A 178 0.74 -4.90 12.55
C THR A 178 -0.02 -5.52 13.73
N HIS A 179 -1.28 -5.09 13.89
CA HIS A 179 -2.23 -5.68 14.83
C HIS A 179 -3.24 -6.58 14.13
N THR A 180 -3.55 -6.27 12.87
CA THR A 180 -4.36 -7.12 11.97
C THR A 180 -3.57 -7.37 10.69
N LYS A 181 -4.09 -8.16 9.75
CA LYS A 181 -3.61 -8.10 8.35
C LYS A 181 -3.71 -6.64 7.87
N VAL A 182 -2.65 -6.13 7.25
CA VAL A 182 -2.57 -4.77 6.69
C VAL A 182 -2.40 -4.87 5.19
N GLU A 183 -3.18 -4.08 4.46
CA GLU A 183 -2.96 -3.83 3.03
C GLU A 183 -2.56 -2.36 2.85
N ALA A 184 -1.54 -2.14 2.04
CA ALA A 184 -0.98 -0.82 1.79
C ALA A 184 -0.41 -0.71 0.38
N PHE A 185 -0.10 0.52 -0.02
CA PHE A 185 0.68 0.79 -1.22
C PHE A 185 2.04 1.37 -0.85
N ALA A 186 3.09 0.80 -1.44
CA ALA A 186 4.48 1.18 -1.20
C ALA A 186 5.05 1.99 -2.37
N LEU A 187 5.63 3.15 -2.06
CA LEU A 187 6.58 3.83 -2.94
C LEU A 187 8.00 3.49 -2.45
N MET A 188 8.74 2.70 -3.21
CA MET A 188 10.10 2.28 -2.81
C MET A 188 11.11 3.41 -3.06
N ALA A 189 12.20 3.41 -2.29
CA ALA A 189 13.31 4.35 -2.45
C ALA A 189 13.91 4.36 -3.88
N LYS A 190 14.00 3.18 -4.51
CA LYS A 190 14.46 3.05 -5.90
C LYS A 190 13.49 3.69 -6.89
N ASP A 191 12.20 3.47 -6.70
CA ASP A 191 11.14 3.95 -7.60
C ASP A 191 11.04 5.48 -7.50
N LEU A 192 11.23 6.03 -6.29
CA LEU A 192 11.31 7.48 -6.06
C LEU A 192 12.52 8.12 -6.77
N LYS A 193 13.66 7.42 -6.83
CA LYS A 193 14.84 7.89 -7.59
C LYS A 193 14.58 7.87 -9.09
N ASP A 194 13.97 6.81 -9.60
CA ASP A 194 13.64 6.72 -11.03
C ASP A 194 12.68 7.86 -11.42
N LEU A 195 11.66 8.11 -10.60
CA LEU A 195 10.74 9.23 -10.76
C LEU A 195 11.49 10.57 -10.79
N LYS A 196 12.53 10.73 -9.96
CA LYS A 196 13.38 11.94 -9.98
C LYS A 196 14.12 12.17 -11.29
N THR A 197 14.56 11.11 -11.95
CA THR A 197 15.24 11.24 -13.24
C THR A 197 14.27 11.59 -14.38
N LEU A 198 13.01 11.16 -14.29
CA LEU A 198 11.98 11.38 -15.32
C LEU A 198 11.38 12.77 -15.26
N VAL A 199 11.26 13.34 -14.07
CA VAL A 199 10.73 14.68 -13.86
C VAL A 199 11.89 15.68 -13.94
N SER A 200 12.37 15.94 -15.17
CA SER A 200 13.50 16.84 -15.40
C SER A 200 13.15 18.32 -15.16
N GLY A 201 13.93 18.99 -14.30
CA GLY A 201 14.25 20.42 -14.42
C GLY A 201 13.57 21.44 -13.49
N ALA A 202 12.38 21.17 -12.94
CA ALA A 202 11.74 22.13 -12.01
C ALA A 202 10.68 21.51 -11.08
N ALA A 203 9.99 20.46 -11.53
CA ALA A 203 8.84 19.92 -10.78
C ALA A 203 9.20 19.14 -9.52
N LEU A 204 10.48 18.73 -9.34
CA LEU A 204 11.00 18.19 -8.08
C LEU A 204 11.82 19.18 -7.26
N ALA A 205 12.06 20.40 -7.77
CA ALA A 205 12.65 21.47 -6.95
C ALA A 205 11.63 22.05 -5.95
N ILE A 206 10.37 21.60 -6.00
CA ILE A 206 9.23 22.05 -5.19
C ILE A 206 8.73 20.92 -4.25
N ILE A 207 9.28 19.70 -4.31
CA ILE A 207 9.12 18.68 -3.25
C ILE A 207 10.29 18.83 -2.29
#